data_AF-A0AA42CFN4-F1
#
_entry.id   AF-A0AA42CFN4-F1
#
_cell.length_a   1.000
_cell.length_b   1.000
_cell.length_c   1.000
_cell.angle_alpha   90.00
_cell.angle_beta   90.00
_cell.angle_gamma   90.00
#
_symmetry.space_group_name_H-M   'P 1'
#
loop_
_entity.id
_entity.type
_entity.pdbx_description
1 polymer ?
#
loop_
_entity_poly.entity_id
_entity_poly.type
_entity_poly.pdbx_seq_one_letter_code
_entity_poly.pdbx_strand_id
1 'polypeptide(L)'
;MVRINRVITRGGDGGETSLGDGTRVPKDALRVEAVGCVDEANATIGLLRLHTSGDAETDAMLARIQNDLFDAGADLCVPGAAGDRMRLTDTPSLRLEAEVAAMNASLPPLTSFILPGGTPGAAHAHLARTVVRRAERRVVALARADGVNQALIRYLNRLSDHLFVLGRRLNGGGVADVLWVPGANR
;
A
#
# COMPACT_ATOMS: atom_id res chain seq x y z
N MET A 1 -7.24 -11.99 -20.35
CA MET A 1 -6.94 -12.99 -19.29
C MET A 1 -5.42 -13.09 -19.16
N VAL A 2 -4.88 -12.75 -17.99
CA VAL A 2 -3.44 -12.92 -17.70
C VAL A 2 -3.14 -14.42 -17.63
N ARG A 3 -2.11 -14.89 -18.34
CA ARG A 3 -1.67 -16.30 -18.32
C ARG A 3 -0.18 -16.36 -17.99
N ILE A 4 0.15 -16.90 -16.82
CA ILE A 4 1.52 -17.11 -16.38
C ILE A 4 1.90 -18.57 -16.70
N ASN A 5 2.29 -18.84 -17.95
CA ASN A 5 2.66 -20.19 -18.39
C ASN A 5 4.14 -20.52 -18.17
N ARG A 6 5.00 -19.49 -18.13
CA ARG A 6 6.44 -19.61 -17.92
C ARG A 6 6.93 -18.38 -17.16
N VAL A 7 7.42 -18.58 -15.93
CA VAL A 7 7.91 -17.49 -15.09
C VAL A 7 9.30 -17.02 -15.52
N ILE A 8 10.21 -17.95 -15.84
CA ILE A 8 11.58 -17.62 -16.25
C ILE A 8 11.65 -17.52 -17.77
N THR A 9 11.62 -16.30 -18.30
CA THR A 9 11.71 -16.02 -19.74
C THR A 9 13.12 -15.62 -20.20
N ARG A 10 13.99 -15.17 -19.29
CA ARG A 10 15.32 -14.55 -19.57
C ARG A 10 15.26 -13.25 -20.37
N GLY A 11 14.06 -12.75 -20.71
CA GLY A 11 13.88 -11.57 -21.56
C GLY A 11 14.34 -10.25 -20.95
N GLY A 12 14.59 -10.24 -19.62
CA GLY A 12 15.07 -9.08 -18.87
C GLY A 12 16.50 -9.22 -18.33
N ASP A 13 17.27 -10.22 -18.77
CA ASP A 13 18.65 -10.45 -18.30
C ASP A 13 19.58 -9.30 -18.70
N GLY A 14 19.26 -8.59 -19.79
CA GLY A 14 19.96 -7.36 -20.21
C GLY A 14 19.61 -6.10 -19.42
N GLY A 15 18.85 -6.20 -18.32
CA GLY A 15 18.51 -5.06 -17.46
C GLY A 15 17.22 -4.31 -17.82
N GLU A 16 16.46 -4.79 -18.81
CA GLU A 16 15.18 -4.19 -19.22
C GLU A 16 13.96 -5.04 -18.83
N THR A 17 12.78 -4.44 -18.92
CA THR A 17 11.48 -5.11 -18.75
C THR A 17 10.43 -4.48 -19.67
N SER A 18 9.31 -5.16 -19.86
CA SER A 18 8.16 -4.63 -20.60
C SER A 18 7.13 -4.00 -19.66
N LEU A 19 6.59 -2.86 -20.05
CA LEU A 19 5.41 -2.23 -19.47
C LEU A 19 4.12 -2.94 -19.94
N GLY A 20 2.97 -2.56 -19.37
CA GLY A 20 1.67 -3.16 -19.71
C GLY A 20 1.19 -2.88 -21.14
N ASP A 21 1.79 -1.91 -21.83
CA ASP A 21 1.61 -1.65 -23.27
C ASP A 21 2.63 -2.37 -24.17
N GLY A 22 3.57 -3.12 -23.60
CA GLY A 22 4.63 -3.83 -24.31
C GLY A 22 5.92 -3.01 -24.49
N THR A 23 5.91 -1.71 -24.17
CA THR A 23 7.09 -0.84 -24.26
C THR A 23 8.21 -1.38 -23.39
N ARG A 24 9.43 -1.40 -23.95
CA ARG A 24 10.64 -1.85 -23.25
C ARG A 24 11.31 -0.68 -22.56
N VAL A 25 11.61 -0.85 -21.28
CA VAL A 25 12.27 0.17 -20.44
C VAL A 25 13.34 -0.47 -19.56
N PRO A 26 14.37 0.28 -19.16
CA PRO A 26 15.29 -0.14 -18.10
C PRO A 26 14.55 -0.49 -16.80
N LYS A 27 15.04 -1.49 -16.07
CA LYS A 27 14.43 -1.95 -14.80
C LYS A 27 14.49 -0.91 -13.67
N ASP A 28 15.38 0.08 -13.79
CA ASP A 28 15.50 1.21 -12.88
C ASP A 28 14.69 2.45 -13.31
N ALA A 29 13.89 2.35 -14.38
CA ALA A 29 12.98 3.42 -14.78
C ALA A 29 11.97 3.72 -13.66
N LEU A 30 11.63 5.00 -13.45
CA LEU A 30 10.73 5.47 -12.39
C LEU A 30 9.39 4.72 -12.35
N ARG A 31 8.85 4.37 -13.53
CA ARG A 31 7.60 3.62 -13.65
C ARG A 31 7.73 2.20 -13.11
N VAL A 32 8.85 1.52 -13.40
CA VAL A 32 9.15 0.19 -12.89
C VAL A 32 9.39 0.25 -11.37
N GLU A 33 10.12 1.25 -10.89
CA GLU A 33 10.34 1.44 -9.45
C GLU A 33 9.02 1.69 -8.70
N ALA A 34 8.12 2.50 -9.25
CA ALA A 34 6.81 2.78 -8.66
C ALA A 34 5.94 1.52 -8.59
N VAL A 35 5.86 0.74 -9.67
CA VAL A 35 5.15 -0.56 -9.69
C VAL A 35 5.76 -1.53 -8.67
N GLY A 36 7.09 -1.63 -8.63
CA GLY A 36 7.80 -2.50 -7.68
C GLY A 36 7.56 -2.10 -6.21
N CYS A 37 7.50 -0.81 -5.90
CA CYS A 37 7.19 -0.36 -4.53
C CYS A 37 5.72 -0.66 -4.14
N VAL A 38 4.78 -0.61 -5.09
CA VAL A 38 3.39 -1.01 -4.85
C VAL A 38 3.29 -2.52 -4.60
N ASP A 39 4.03 -3.33 -5.36
CA ASP A 39 4.13 -4.78 -5.13
C ASP A 39 4.75 -5.09 -3.76
N GLU A 40 5.80 -4.38 -3.36
CA GLU A 40 6.40 -4.54 -2.04
C GLU A 40 5.44 -4.16 -0.90
N ALA A 41 4.65 -3.10 -1.08
CA ALA A 41 3.57 -2.76 -0.16
C ALA A 41 2.54 -3.90 -0.05
N ASN A 42 2.18 -4.50 -1.18
CA ASN A 42 1.25 -5.62 -1.25
C ASN A 42 1.78 -6.87 -0.51
N ALA A 43 3.05 -7.22 -0.74
CA ALA A 43 3.72 -8.32 -0.04
C ALA A 43 3.82 -8.06 1.47
N THR A 44 4.11 -6.81 1.88
CA THR A 44 4.19 -6.43 3.30
C THR A 44 2.82 -6.55 3.99
N ILE A 45 1.73 -6.23 3.29
CA ILE A 45 0.36 -6.46 3.79
C ILE A 45 0.06 -7.96 3.91
N GLY A 46 0.60 -8.79 3.00
CA GLY A 46 0.54 -10.25 3.14
C GLY A 46 1.15 -10.75 4.46
N LEU A 47 2.25 -10.16 4.92
CA LEU A 47 2.83 -10.47 6.23
C LEU A 47 1.91 -10.06 7.39
N LEU A 48 1.30 -8.89 7.31
CA LEU A 48 0.32 -8.43 8.30
C LEU A 48 -0.87 -9.39 8.44
N ARG A 49 -1.35 -9.96 7.33
CA ARG A 49 -2.46 -10.92 7.33
C ARG A 49 -2.17 -12.20 8.12
N LEU A 50 -0.90 -12.56 8.35
CA LEU A 50 -0.57 -13.69 9.22
C LEU A 50 -0.98 -13.45 10.68
N HIS A 51 -1.27 -12.20 11.05
CA HIS A 51 -1.62 -11.78 12.41
C HIS A 51 -3.10 -11.40 12.58
N THR A 52 -3.98 -11.82 11.67
CA THR A 52 -5.43 -11.60 11.73
C THR A 52 -6.21 -12.86 12.15
N SER A 53 -5.52 -13.91 12.62
CA SER A 53 -6.19 -15.14 13.06
C SER A 53 -7.23 -14.85 14.16
N GLY A 54 -8.47 -15.28 13.92
CA GLY A 54 -9.61 -14.99 14.82
C GLY A 54 -10.35 -13.68 14.52
N ASP A 55 -9.87 -12.86 13.58
CA ASP A 55 -10.53 -11.63 13.10
C ASP A 55 -10.73 -11.70 11.57
N ALA A 56 -11.78 -12.41 11.16
CA ALA A 56 -12.13 -12.60 9.76
C ALA A 56 -12.49 -11.29 9.03
N GLU A 57 -12.99 -10.30 9.76
CA GLU A 57 -13.31 -8.98 9.20
C GLU A 57 -12.04 -8.25 8.77
N THR A 58 -11.04 -8.21 9.66
CA THR A 58 -9.74 -7.59 9.35
C THR A 58 -9.02 -8.34 8.23
N ASP A 59 -9.05 -9.69 8.21
CA ASP A 59 -8.43 -10.42 7.10
C ASP A 59 -9.10 -10.10 5.75
N ALA A 60 -10.44 -10.07 5.71
CA ALA A 60 -11.18 -9.73 4.50
C ALA A 60 -10.90 -8.29 4.04
N MET A 61 -10.74 -7.35 4.98
CA MET A 61 -10.35 -5.97 4.71
C MET A 61 -8.96 -5.90 4.05
N LEU A 62 -7.97 -6.58 4.62
CA LEU A 62 -6.62 -6.62 4.05
C LEU A 62 -6.58 -7.35 2.71
N ALA A 63 -7.37 -8.40 2.51
CA ALA A 63 -7.49 -9.09 1.24
C ALA A 63 -8.03 -8.17 0.12
N ARG A 64 -9.03 -7.33 0.41
CA ARG A 64 -9.50 -6.30 -0.53
C ARG A 64 -8.40 -5.31 -0.88
N ILE A 65 -7.64 -4.86 0.11
CA ILE A 65 -6.51 -3.94 -0.10
C ILE A 65 -5.42 -4.57 -0.99
N GLN A 66 -5.09 -5.85 -0.80
CA GLN A 66 -4.12 -6.54 -1.68
C GLN A 66 -4.61 -6.59 -3.14
N ASN A 67 -5.92 -6.73 -3.35
CA ASN A 67 -6.50 -6.69 -4.69
C ASN A 67 -6.44 -5.28 -5.29
N ASP A 68 -6.83 -4.25 -4.53
CA ASP A 68 -6.71 -2.85 -4.97
C ASP A 68 -5.26 -2.47 -5.33
N LEU A 69 -4.26 -2.99 -4.59
CA LEU A 69 -2.85 -2.72 -4.88
C LEU A 69 -2.40 -3.41 -6.18
N PHE A 70 -2.96 -4.56 -6.53
CA PHE A 70 -2.78 -5.14 -7.86
C PHE A 70 -3.42 -4.27 -8.94
N ASP A 71 -4.61 -3.73 -8.68
CA ASP A 71 -5.26 -2.80 -9.61
C ASP A 71 -4.45 -1.51 -9.79
N ALA A 72 -3.90 -0.97 -8.70
CA ALA A 72 -3.00 0.17 -8.73
C ALA A 72 -1.72 -0.12 -9.52
N GLY A 73 -1.13 -1.32 -9.37
CA GLY A 73 0.02 -1.77 -10.14
C GLY A 73 -0.29 -1.90 -11.64
N ALA A 74 -1.47 -2.42 -11.98
CA ALA A 74 -1.93 -2.56 -13.36
C ALA A 74 -2.17 -1.19 -14.03
N ASP A 75 -2.70 -0.22 -13.30
CA ASP A 75 -2.83 1.16 -13.78
C ASP A 75 -1.44 1.81 -13.99
N LEU A 76 -0.56 1.72 -12.99
CA LEU A 76 0.79 2.29 -13.04
C LEU A 76 1.64 1.75 -14.20
N CYS A 77 1.50 0.47 -14.51
CA CYS A 77 2.31 -0.18 -15.54
C CYS A 77 1.93 0.23 -16.97
N VAL A 78 0.85 1.00 -17.17
CA VAL A 78 0.41 1.50 -18.48
C VAL A 78 0.55 3.03 -18.55
N PRO A 79 1.48 3.57 -19.35
CA PRO A 79 1.61 5.02 -19.59
C PRO A 79 0.38 5.66 -20.22
N GLY A 80 0.22 6.97 -20.04
CA GLY A 80 -0.77 7.78 -20.75
C GLY A 80 -2.24 7.44 -20.46
N ALA A 81 -3.12 7.75 -21.42
CA ALA A 81 -4.55 7.51 -21.31
C ALA A 81 -4.89 6.01 -21.31
N ALA A 82 -5.99 5.63 -20.68
CA ALA A 82 -6.39 4.24 -20.48
C ALA A 82 -6.81 3.50 -21.76
N GLY A 83 -7.41 4.21 -22.73
CA GLY A 83 -8.27 3.55 -23.71
C GLY A 83 -9.30 2.66 -23.00
N ASP A 84 -9.38 1.39 -23.38
CA ASP A 84 -10.27 0.39 -22.77
C ASP A 84 -9.66 -0.34 -21.56
N ARG A 85 -8.46 0.05 -21.11
CA ARG A 85 -7.77 -0.62 -19.99
C ARG A 85 -8.34 -0.16 -18.65
N MET A 86 -8.34 -1.07 -17.68
CA MET A 86 -8.75 -0.75 -16.32
C MET A 86 -7.85 0.34 -15.71
N ARG A 87 -8.48 1.26 -14.97
CA ARG A 87 -7.83 2.30 -14.17
C ARG A 87 -8.43 2.30 -12.77
N LEU A 88 -7.62 2.65 -11.80
CA LEU A 88 -8.07 2.82 -10.43
C LEU A 88 -9.04 4.00 -10.37
N THR A 89 -10.20 3.79 -9.75
CA THR A 89 -11.18 4.85 -9.49
C THR A 89 -11.02 5.38 -8.07
N ASP A 90 -11.81 6.38 -7.69
CA ASP A 90 -11.81 6.88 -6.31
C ASP A 90 -12.56 5.98 -5.31
N THR A 91 -13.33 5.00 -5.80
CA THR A 91 -14.16 4.11 -4.97
C THR A 91 -13.37 3.40 -3.85
N PRO A 92 -12.18 2.82 -4.10
CA PRO A 92 -11.39 2.22 -3.03
C PRO A 92 -10.91 3.23 -1.98
N SER A 93 -10.60 4.47 -2.38
CA SER A 93 -10.19 5.53 -1.45
C SER A 93 -11.34 5.91 -0.51
N LEU A 94 -12.55 6.06 -1.04
CA LEU A 94 -13.75 6.35 -0.24
C LEU A 94 -14.07 5.21 0.72
N ARG A 95 -13.86 3.95 0.32
CA ARG A 95 -13.99 2.80 1.22
C ARG A 95 -12.98 2.86 2.36
N LEU A 96 -11.70 3.16 2.09
CA LEU A 96 -10.68 3.28 3.13
C LEU A 96 -11.01 4.37 4.14
N GLU A 97 -11.55 5.51 3.68
CA GLU A 97 -11.99 6.60 4.55
C GLU A 97 -13.14 6.16 5.48
N ALA A 98 -14.11 5.40 4.96
CA ALA A 98 -15.20 4.84 5.75
C ALA A 98 -14.71 3.78 6.76
N GLU A 99 -13.80 2.89 6.35
CA GLU A 99 -13.18 1.88 7.22
C GLU A 99 -12.37 2.56 8.35
N VAL A 100 -11.62 3.63 8.04
CA VAL A 100 -10.92 4.46 9.03
C VAL A 100 -11.89 5.10 10.03
N ALA A 101 -12.99 5.68 9.56
CA ALA A 101 -14.00 6.30 10.42
C ALA A 101 -14.61 5.26 11.38
N ALA A 102 -14.94 4.08 10.88
CA ALA A 102 -15.50 2.99 11.68
C ALA A 102 -14.52 2.48 12.75
N MET A 103 -13.23 2.29 12.40
CA MET A 103 -12.22 1.88 13.38
C MET A 103 -11.97 2.95 14.43
N ASN A 104 -11.88 4.24 14.04
CA ASN A 104 -11.64 5.32 14.98
C ASN A 104 -12.76 5.52 16.01
N ALA A 105 -14.00 5.15 15.69
CA ALA A 105 -15.14 5.30 16.59
C ALA A 105 -14.97 4.54 17.93
N SER A 106 -14.16 3.48 17.95
CA SER A 106 -13.89 2.68 19.15
C SER A 106 -12.49 2.88 19.75
N LEU A 107 -11.67 3.77 19.18
CA LEU A 107 -10.31 4.02 19.65
C LEU A 107 -10.27 5.21 20.62
N PRO A 108 -9.45 5.15 21.69
CA PRO A 108 -9.20 6.31 22.51
C PRO A 108 -8.47 7.40 21.70
N PRO A 109 -8.69 8.69 22.03
CA PRO A 109 -7.99 9.78 21.38
C PRO A 109 -6.48 9.69 21.64
N LEU A 110 -5.68 10.03 20.64
CA LEU A 110 -4.22 10.13 20.80
C LEU A 110 -3.84 11.49 21.38
N THR A 111 -2.99 11.47 22.40
CA THR A 111 -2.42 12.67 23.04
C THR A 111 -0.95 12.91 22.65
N SER A 112 -0.33 11.96 21.95
CA SER A 112 1.03 12.06 21.38
C SER A 112 1.15 11.15 20.15
N PHE A 113 2.30 11.22 19.47
CA PHE A 113 2.66 10.21 18.48
C PHE A 113 2.86 8.84 19.14
N ILE A 114 2.61 7.78 18.38
CA ILE A 114 2.87 6.41 18.82
C ILE A 114 4.24 5.94 18.31
N LEU A 115 4.97 5.22 19.16
CA LEU A 115 6.15 4.47 18.75
C LEU A 115 5.68 3.24 17.96
N PRO A 116 6.15 3.05 16.70
CA PRO A 116 5.75 1.89 15.90
C PRO A 116 6.14 0.57 16.57
N GLY A 117 5.15 -0.18 17.06
CA GLY A 117 5.36 -1.42 17.79
C GLY A 117 4.06 -1.99 18.34
N GLY A 118 4.13 -2.63 19.50
CA GLY A 118 2.98 -3.25 20.16
C GLY A 118 2.87 -4.75 19.83
N THR A 119 1.65 -5.22 19.57
CA THR A 119 1.42 -6.60 19.12
C THR A 119 2.11 -6.88 17.77
N PRO A 120 2.38 -8.15 17.41
CA PRO A 120 2.92 -8.49 16.09
C PRO A 120 2.09 -7.93 14.93
N GLY A 121 0.76 -7.94 15.04
CA GLY A 121 -0.14 -7.33 14.05
C GLY A 121 0.03 -5.81 13.96
N ALA A 122 0.08 -5.11 15.10
CA ALA A 122 0.29 -3.67 15.12
C ALA A 122 1.65 -3.25 14.53
N ALA A 123 2.72 -3.97 14.87
CA ALA A 123 4.05 -3.74 14.34
C ALA A 123 4.10 -3.93 12.81
N HIS A 124 3.50 -5.01 12.28
CA HIS A 124 3.42 -5.23 10.84
C HIS A 124 2.54 -4.19 10.13
N ALA A 125 1.46 -3.72 10.75
CA ALA A 125 0.64 -2.65 10.20
C ALA A 125 1.44 -1.34 10.07
N HIS A 126 2.28 -1.03 11.06
CA HIS A 126 3.19 0.11 10.96
C HIS A 126 4.28 -0.07 9.92
N LEU A 127 4.85 -1.27 9.77
CA LEU A 127 5.80 -1.55 8.69
C LEU A 127 5.12 -1.32 7.33
N ALA A 128 3.97 -1.94 7.09
CA ALA A 128 3.18 -1.78 5.87
C ALA A 128 2.87 -0.31 5.59
N ARG A 129 2.46 0.47 6.61
CA ARG A 129 2.22 1.92 6.50
C ARG A 129 3.44 2.65 5.95
N THR A 130 4.64 2.36 6.45
CA THR A 130 5.88 3.02 5.97
C THR A 130 6.25 2.61 4.55
N VAL A 131 6.01 1.35 4.17
CA VAL A 131 6.24 0.85 2.82
C VAL A 131 5.27 1.48 1.82
N VAL A 132 3.98 1.59 2.18
CA VAL A 132 2.97 2.31 1.38
C VAL A 132 3.37 3.78 1.17
N ARG A 133 3.85 4.46 2.21
CA ARG A 133 4.37 5.84 2.07
C ARG A 133 5.59 5.93 1.17
N ARG A 134 6.41 4.88 1.11
CA ARG A 134 7.53 4.82 0.15
C ARG A 134 7.02 4.66 -1.27
N ALA A 135 6.06 3.76 -1.49
CA ALA A 135 5.39 3.61 -2.79
C ALA A 135 4.75 4.92 -3.25
N GLU A 136 4.03 5.62 -2.37
CA GLU A 136 3.44 6.93 -2.63
C GLU A 136 4.48 7.93 -3.14
N ARG A 137 5.64 8.06 -2.47
CA ARG A 137 6.71 8.96 -2.92
C ARG A 137 7.23 8.62 -4.32
N ARG A 138 7.31 7.33 -4.68
CA ARG A 138 7.72 6.91 -6.02
C ARG A 138 6.66 7.20 -7.07
N VAL A 139 5.39 6.99 -6.75
CA VAL A 139 4.28 7.37 -7.63
C VAL A 139 4.22 8.88 -7.82
N VAL A 140 4.44 9.69 -6.78
CA VAL A 140 4.52 11.15 -6.89
C VAL A 140 5.70 11.59 -7.74
N ALA A 141 6.87 10.95 -7.61
CA ALA A 141 8.03 11.23 -8.45
C ALA A 141 7.73 10.92 -9.92
N LEU A 142 7.13 9.76 -10.20
CA LEU A 142 6.67 9.38 -11.54
C LEU A 142 5.63 10.35 -12.09
N ALA A 143 4.67 10.78 -11.28
CA ALA A 143 3.62 11.73 -11.67
C ALA A 143 4.18 13.05 -12.20
N ARG A 144 5.28 13.52 -11.61
CA ARG A 144 5.97 14.75 -12.05
C ARG A 144 6.74 14.57 -13.36
N ALA A 145 7.22 13.35 -13.63
CA ALA A 145 8.07 13.06 -14.78
C ALA A 145 7.27 12.67 -16.04
N ASP A 146 6.26 11.80 -15.90
CA ASP A 146 5.58 11.14 -17.03
C ASP A 146 4.06 11.04 -16.84
N GLY A 147 3.51 11.68 -15.80
CA GLY A 147 2.10 11.64 -15.47
C GLY A 147 1.61 10.28 -14.96
N VAL A 148 0.59 10.33 -14.10
CA VAL A 148 -0.12 9.17 -13.55
C VAL A 148 -1.58 9.53 -13.31
N ASN A 149 -2.44 8.50 -13.25
CA ASN A 149 -3.79 8.64 -12.70
C ASN A 149 -3.72 9.14 -11.25
N GLN A 150 -4.34 10.29 -10.97
CA GLN A 150 -4.30 10.91 -9.64
C GLN A 150 -5.03 10.10 -8.56
N ALA A 151 -5.93 9.18 -8.94
CA ALA A 151 -6.56 8.25 -8.01
C ALA A 151 -5.53 7.36 -7.30
N LEU A 152 -4.39 7.06 -7.95
CA LEU A 152 -3.30 6.25 -7.36
C LEU A 152 -2.67 6.95 -6.16
N ILE A 153 -2.36 8.24 -6.29
CA ILE A 153 -1.76 9.04 -5.22
C ILE A 153 -2.76 9.16 -4.06
N ARG A 154 -4.03 9.42 -4.38
CA ARG A 154 -5.10 9.50 -3.38
C ARG A 154 -5.25 8.19 -2.60
N TYR A 155 -5.29 7.07 -3.30
CA TYR A 155 -5.43 5.75 -2.70
C TYR A 155 -4.26 5.43 -1.77
N LEU A 156 -3.01 5.57 -2.22
CA LEU A 156 -1.82 5.25 -1.41
C LEU A 156 -1.71 6.14 -0.17
N ASN A 157 -2.04 7.43 -0.30
CA ASN A 157 -2.09 8.33 0.86
C ASN A 157 -3.08 7.82 1.91
N ARG A 158 -4.32 7.50 1.49
CA ARG A 158 -5.42 7.04 2.38
C ARG A 158 -5.12 5.68 2.98
N LEU A 159 -4.49 4.80 2.20
CA LEU A 159 -4.07 3.48 2.66
C LEU A 159 -3.04 3.59 3.79
N SER A 160 -2.13 4.57 3.74
CA SER A 160 -1.19 4.77 4.84
C SER A 160 -1.87 5.20 6.14
N ASP A 161 -2.92 6.03 6.05
CA ASP A 161 -3.74 6.43 7.20
C ASP A 161 -4.56 5.24 7.73
N HIS A 162 -5.14 4.46 6.82
CA HIS A 162 -5.85 3.22 7.16
C HIS A 162 -4.97 2.25 7.94
N LEU A 163 -3.75 1.99 7.46
CA LEU A 163 -2.80 1.10 8.14
C LEU A 163 -2.32 1.66 9.49
N PHE A 164 -2.27 2.98 9.66
CA PHE A 164 -2.01 3.60 10.96
C PHE A 164 -3.12 3.26 11.97
N VAL A 165 -4.38 3.50 11.60
CA VAL A 165 -5.54 3.28 12.47
C VAL A 165 -5.74 1.78 12.74
N LEU A 166 -5.54 0.94 11.72
CA LEU A 166 -5.58 -0.52 11.90
C LEU A 166 -4.50 -1.00 12.88
N GLY A 167 -3.29 -0.43 12.81
CA GLY A 167 -2.23 -0.74 13.77
C GLY A 167 -2.67 -0.51 15.22
N ARG A 168 -3.36 0.60 15.48
CA ARG A 168 -3.95 0.89 16.80
C ARG A 168 -5.04 -0.12 17.18
N ARG A 169 -5.98 -0.41 16.27
CA ARG A 169 -7.04 -1.41 16.49
C ARG A 169 -6.45 -2.76 16.90
N LEU A 170 -5.40 -3.21 16.21
CA LEU A 170 -4.69 -4.46 16.48
C LEU A 170 -3.83 -4.44 17.75
N ASN A 171 -3.67 -3.28 18.38
CA ASN A 171 -2.89 -3.10 19.60
C ASN A 171 -3.78 -2.94 20.83
N GLY A 172 -4.67 -3.91 21.05
CA GLY A 172 -5.63 -3.88 22.16
C GLY A 172 -6.60 -2.70 22.08
N GLY A 173 -7.06 -2.35 20.87
CA GLY A 173 -7.94 -1.20 20.68
C GLY A 173 -7.29 0.15 21.01
N GLY A 174 -5.99 0.28 20.79
CA GLY A 174 -5.21 1.50 21.05
C GLY A 174 -4.85 1.73 22.52
N VAL A 175 -5.25 0.85 23.44
CA VAL A 175 -4.90 0.94 24.86
C VAL A 175 -3.44 0.57 25.11
N ALA A 176 -2.88 -0.34 24.30
CA ALA A 176 -1.50 -0.77 24.41
C ALA A 176 -0.53 0.08 23.56
N ASP A 177 -0.99 1.22 23.01
CA ASP A 177 -0.13 2.12 22.22
C ASP A 177 0.94 2.74 23.11
N VAL A 178 2.20 2.57 22.72
CA VAL A 178 3.32 3.21 23.41
C VAL A 178 3.47 4.63 22.86
N LEU A 179 3.20 5.62 23.70
CA LEU A 179 3.29 7.02 23.32
C LEU A 179 4.75 7.48 23.33
N TRP A 180 5.11 8.26 22.31
CA TRP A 180 6.37 8.98 22.26
C TRP A 180 6.39 10.07 23.33
N VAL A 181 7.48 10.13 24.09
CA VAL A 181 7.77 11.18 25.09
C VAL A 181 8.87 12.09 24.52
N PRO A 182 8.54 13.33 24.13
CA PRO A 182 9.52 14.26 23.55
C PRO A 182 10.68 14.52 24.51
N GLY A 183 11.92 14.28 24.06
CA GLY A 183 13.12 14.60 24.83
C GLY A 183 13.38 13.72 26.07
N ALA A 184 12.75 12.56 26.19
CA ALA A 184 12.85 11.69 27.38
C ALA A 184 14.27 11.32 27.81
N ASN A 185 15.23 11.32 26.89
CA ASN A 185 16.62 10.92 27.12
C ASN A 185 17.62 12.09 27.07
N ARG A 186 17.16 13.34 27.19
CA ARG A 186 18.03 14.53 27.23
C ARG A 186 18.51 14.82 28.65
#